data_AF-A0A7C1ZKX8-F1
#
_entry.id   AF-A0A7C1ZKX8-F1
#
_cell.length_a   1.000
_cell.length_b   1.000
_cell.length_c   1.000
_cell.angle_alpha   90.00
_cell.angle_beta   90.00
_cell.angle_gamma   90.00
#
_symmetry.space_group_name_H-M   'P 1'
#
loop_
_entity.id
_entity.type
_entity.pdbx_description
1 polymer ?
#
loop_
_entity_poly.entity_id
_entity_poly.type
_entity_poly.pdbx_seq_one_letter_code
_entity_poly.pdbx_strand_id
1 'polypeptide(L)'
;MKGRKALSILTVTLLILSMLIASSPISFHFFQIAGAGHVDTQYDNDTYLNVTVVSAPAVINSYDIQVASTGASRRNAMIDVNTEYMFVVNVTCPTTWQEIEYINITAWYDGGSETSTYNGTAGGNLNMFLQYQNTTGSAVYNKIWPDNEVTKGDLIETVYNESCHVIKLEFTPLNQVRSAVGDGGWDNTTNATNDARSWNFKIEVTTSGGNTTWVKDEYGVYRYCEVSSSASVSASALPGHRASTSPGDFTITYKANTPYKLTVTTNSTLNRVGGGDSISRAYINVSGGDITGYDSLSDGIAYILGSAGSYHAQETDDPQETVNDVAYHCDIPYGTLSGTYSSKIY
;
A
#
# COMPACT_ATOMS: atom_id res chain seq x y z
N MET A 1 60.49 17.45 21.93
CA MET A 1 59.71 16.63 20.96
C MET A 1 60.15 15.16 20.89
N LYS A 2 60.67 14.55 21.97
CA LYS A 2 61.17 13.15 21.99
C LYS A 2 60.37 12.17 22.88
N GLY A 3 59.50 12.65 23.77
CA GLY A 3 58.74 11.79 24.70
C GLY A 3 57.44 11.18 24.16
N ARG A 4 56.77 11.84 23.19
CA ARG A 4 55.46 11.36 22.68
C ARG A 4 55.55 10.15 21.74
N LYS A 5 56.69 9.95 21.06
CA LYS A 5 56.89 8.79 20.17
C LYS A 5 57.17 7.49 20.93
N ALA A 6 57.86 7.57 22.08
CA ALA A 6 58.17 6.40 22.89
C ALA A 6 56.92 5.82 23.58
N LEU A 7 56.04 6.70 24.07
CA LEU A 7 54.80 6.28 24.75
C LEU A 7 53.82 5.62 23.76
N SER A 8 53.68 6.16 22.55
CA SER A 8 52.76 5.62 21.54
C SER A 8 53.21 4.26 20.98
N ILE A 9 54.52 4.01 20.88
CA ILE A 9 55.06 2.71 20.48
C ILE A 9 54.81 1.68 21.59
N LEU A 10 55.02 2.05 22.86
CA LEU A 10 54.80 1.15 23.98
C LEU A 10 53.33 0.71 24.09
N THR A 11 52.37 1.63 23.88
CA THR A 11 50.94 1.31 23.94
C THR A 11 50.48 0.40 22.80
N VAL A 12 50.96 0.64 21.57
CA VAL A 12 50.67 -0.23 20.42
C VAL A 12 51.29 -1.61 20.59
N THR A 13 52.48 -1.69 21.18
CA THR A 13 53.16 -2.97 21.43
C THR A 13 52.44 -3.79 22.50
N LEU A 14 51.92 -3.16 23.57
CA LEU A 14 51.11 -3.85 24.57
C LEU A 14 49.76 -4.34 24.03
N LEU A 15 49.13 -3.58 23.12
CA LEU A 15 47.85 -3.95 22.51
C LEU A 15 48.01 -5.14 21.54
N ILE A 16 49.10 -5.18 20.78
CA ILE A 16 49.44 -6.32 19.91
C ILE A 16 49.75 -7.55 20.77
N LEU A 17 50.46 -7.37 21.89
CA LEU A 17 50.78 -8.46 22.81
C LEU A 17 49.54 -9.00 23.53
N SER A 18 48.56 -8.17 23.89
CA SER A 18 47.30 -8.64 24.48
C SER A 18 46.39 -9.36 23.47
N MET A 19 46.39 -8.95 22.21
CA MET A 19 45.68 -9.66 21.14
C MET A 19 46.30 -11.03 20.81
N LEU A 20 47.62 -11.17 20.95
CA LEU A 20 48.33 -12.46 20.79
C LEU A 20 48.08 -13.43 21.96
N ILE A 21 47.81 -12.92 23.18
CA ILE A 21 47.53 -13.76 24.35
C ILE A 21 46.04 -14.19 24.41
N ALA A 22 45.12 -13.39 23.85
CA ALA A 22 43.69 -13.72 23.83
C ALA A 22 43.26 -14.64 22.67
N SER A 23 44.08 -14.80 21.63
CA SER A 23 43.73 -15.55 20.40
C SER A 23 44.35 -16.95 20.29
N SER A 24 45.10 -17.40 21.30
CA SER A 24 45.64 -18.76 21.30
C SER A 24 45.80 -19.29 22.74
N PRO A 25 45.26 -20.47 23.08
CA PRO A 25 45.61 -21.14 24.32
C PRO A 25 47.06 -21.62 24.19
N ILE A 26 48.00 -20.87 24.75
CA ILE A 26 49.39 -21.32 24.85
C ILE A 26 49.46 -22.29 26.04
N SER A 27 49.34 -23.59 25.77
CA SER A 27 49.67 -24.64 26.74
C SER A 27 51.19 -24.74 26.88
N PHE A 28 51.71 -24.41 28.06
CA PHE A 28 53.12 -24.63 28.40
C PHE A 28 53.34 -26.11 28.75
N HIS A 29 53.90 -26.88 27.83
CA HIS A 29 54.38 -28.24 28.13
C HIS A 29 55.80 -28.18 28.70
N PHE A 30 55.96 -28.49 29.98
CA PHE A 30 57.26 -28.76 30.59
C PHE A 30 57.67 -30.20 30.27
N PHE A 31 58.75 -30.38 29.51
CA PHE A 31 59.37 -31.70 29.35
C PHE A 31 60.20 -32.03 30.59
N GLN A 32 59.76 -32.98 31.41
CA GLN A 32 60.61 -33.65 32.39
C GLN A 32 61.17 -34.94 31.78
N ILE A 33 62.49 -35.15 31.96
CA ILE A 33 63.15 -36.40 31.61
C ILE A 33 62.89 -37.39 32.77
N ALA A 34 62.11 -38.45 32.52
CA ALA A 34 61.82 -39.50 33.49
C ALA A 34 62.83 -40.66 33.40
N GLY A 35 63.31 -41.12 34.56
CA GLY A 35 64.13 -42.34 34.68
C GLY A 35 63.30 -43.61 34.50
N ALA A 36 63.97 -44.73 34.20
CA ALA A 36 63.35 -46.02 33.90
C ALA A 36 62.56 -46.59 35.10
N GLY A 37 61.26 -46.31 35.15
CA GLY A 37 60.34 -46.84 36.14
C GLY A 37 59.04 -46.04 36.14
N HIS A 38 58.04 -46.56 35.42
CA HIS A 38 56.69 -46.02 35.30
C HIS A 38 56.60 -44.62 34.64
N VAL A 39 56.49 -44.63 33.30
CA VAL A 39 55.99 -43.45 32.59
C VAL A 39 54.47 -43.53 32.66
N ASP A 40 53.86 -42.77 33.54
CA ASP A 40 52.43 -42.49 33.47
C ASP A 40 52.26 -41.52 32.29
N THR A 41 52.27 -42.06 31.06
CA THR A 41 52.03 -41.26 29.86
C THR A 41 50.56 -40.88 29.87
N GLN A 42 50.26 -39.75 30.48
CA GLN A 42 49.00 -39.05 30.24
C GLN A 42 49.06 -38.56 28.79
N TYR A 43 48.42 -39.31 27.90
CA TYR A 43 48.13 -38.84 26.55
C TYR A 43 47.07 -37.75 26.69
N ASP A 44 47.48 -36.48 26.72
CA ASP A 44 46.56 -35.37 26.47
C ASP A 44 46.20 -35.39 24.97
N ASN A 45 45.34 -36.35 24.60
CA ASN A 45 44.65 -36.34 23.33
C ASN A 45 43.47 -35.37 23.43
N ASP A 46 43.76 -34.07 23.47
CA ASP A 46 42.76 -33.02 23.32
C ASP A 46 42.29 -32.98 21.85
N THR A 47 41.59 -34.04 21.44
CA THR A 47 40.93 -34.12 20.14
C THR A 47 39.53 -33.55 20.31
N TYR A 48 39.31 -32.35 19.78
CA TYR A 48 38.00 -31.72 19.81
C TYR A 48 37.15 -32.16 18.61
N LEU A 49 35.93 -32.62 18.89
CA LEU A 49 34.88 -32.66 17.88
C LEU A 49 34.30 -31.24 17.75
N ASN A 50 34.58 -30.59 16.63
CA ASN A 50 33.95 -29.31 16.28
C ASN A 50 32.71 -29.57 15.42
N VAL A 51 31.53 -29.22 15.94
CA VAL A 51 30.27 -29.20 15.18
C VAL A 51 29.83 -27.76 15.03
N THR A 52 29.76 -27.29 13.79
CA THR A 52 29.18 -25.99 13.46
C THR A 52 27.73 -26.21 13.05
N VAL A 53 26.80 -25.65 13.83
CA VAL A 53 25.40 -25.55 13.44
C VAL A 53 25.26 -24.33 12.54
N VAL A 54 24.76 -24.53 11.32
CA VAL A 54 24.50 -23.46 10.36
C VAL A 54 23.04 -23.03 10.46
N SER A 55 22.77 -21.77 10.11
CA SER A 55 21.40 -21.25 10.03
C SER A 55 20.60 -22.01 8.98
N ALA A 56 19.34 -22.28 9.30
CA ALA A 56 18.39 -22.91 8.39
C ALA A 56 17.35 -21.88 7.92
N PRO A 57 16.73 -22.08 6.75
CA PRO A 57 15.58 -21.27 6.34
C PRO A 57 14.44 -21.38 7.36
N ALA A 58 13.76 -20.28 7.61
CA ALA A 58 12.51 -20.29 8.35
C ALA A 58 11.42 -21.05 7.57
N VAL A 59 10.35 -21.42 8.27
CA VAL A 59 9.15 -22.03 7.70
C VAL A 59 7.97 -21.11 7.94
N ILE A 60 7.22 -20.79 6.87
CA ILE A 60 5.92 -20.13 6.98
C ILE A 60 4.88 -21.23 7.15
N ASN A 61 4.40 -21.42 8.39
CA ASN A 61 3.47 -22.50 8.72
C ASN A 61 2.06 -22.22 8.18
N SER A 62 1.64 -20.96 8.22
CA SER A 62 0.35 -20.50 7.71
C SER A 62 0.39 -19.00 7.48
N TYR A 63 -0.49 -18.52 6.60
CA TYR A 63 -0.64 -17.11 6.33
C TYR A 63 -2.09 -16.80 5.87
N ASP A 64 -2.51 -15.57 6.11
CA ASP A 64 -3.83 -15.08 5.73
C ASP A 64 -3.83 -13.54 5.63
N ILE A 65 -4.83 -12.99 4.94
CA ILE A 65 -5.22 -11.59 5.04
C ILE A 65 -6.60 -11.57 5.69
N GLN A 66 -6.79 -10.77 6.74
CA GLN A 66 -8.01 -10.80 7.56
C GLN A 66 -8.55 -9.40 7.81
N VAL A 67 -9.85 -9.28 8.00
CA VAL A 67 -10.45 -8.08 8.59
C VAL A 67 -9.92 -7.93 10.02
N ALA A 68 -9.27 -6.81 10.35
CA ALA A 68 -8.57 -6.65 11.63
C ALA A 68 -9.50 -6.84 12.84
N SER A 69 -10.71 -6.27 12.77
CA SER A 69 -11.68 -6.29 13.88
C SER A 69 -12.38 -7.62 14.13
N THR A 70 -12.41 -8.53 13.15
CA THR A 70 -13.18 -9.79 13.25
C THR A 70 -12.34 -11.05 13.01
N GLY A 71 -11.15 -10.92 12.44
CA GLY A 71 -10.33 -12.05 12.01
C GLY A 71 -10.90 -12.80 10.81
N ALA A 72 -11.92 -12.27 10.12
CA ALA A 72 -12.51 -12.92 8.96
C ALA A 72 -11.51 -12.92 7.80
N SER A 73 -11.19 -14.11 7.28
CA SER A 73 -10.29 -14.28 6.13
C SER A 73 -10.82 -13.58 4.88
N ARG A 74 -9.89 -12.96 4.16
CA ARG A 74 -10.06 -12.26 2.89
C ARG A 74 -9.07 -12.72 1.83
N ARG A 75 -8.34 -13.81 2.08
CA ARG A 75 -7.52 -14.45 1.06
C ARG A 75 -8.43 -14.99 -0.03
N ASN A 76 -8.13 -14.65 -1.28
CA ASN A 76 -8.96 -14.99 -2.44
C ASN A 76 -10.40 -14.52 -2.25
N ALA A 77 -10.53 -13.29 -1.74
CA ALA A 77 -11.80 -12.61 -1.58
C ALA A 77 -11.59 -11.08 -1.66
N MET A 78 -12.70 -10.38 -1.72
CA MET A 78 -12.71 -8.93 -1.85
C MET A 78 -12.52 -8.21 -0.50
N ILE A 79 -11.76 -7.13 -0.51
CA ILE A 79 -11.62 -6.14 0.56
C ILE A 79 -12.21 -4.78 0.14
N ASP A 80 -12.60 -3.99 1.11
CA ASP A 80 -13.12 -2.64 0.95
C ASP A 80 -12.03 -1.61 1.28
N VAL A 81 -12.07 -0.46 0.60
CA VAL A 81 -11.27 0.70 1.02
C VAL A 81 -11.83 1.29 2.31
N ASN A 82 -10.98 1.96 3.08
CA ASN A 82 -11.26 2.55 4.39
C ASN A 82 -11.69 1.56 5.48
N THR A 83 -11.47 0.26 5.27
CA THR A 83 -11.63 -0.78 6.28
C THR A 83 -10.25 -1.29 6.67
N GLU A 84 -10.01 -1.53 7.96
CA GLU A 84 -8.72 -2.03 8.45
C GLU A 84 -8.60 -3.55 8.30
N TYR A 85 -7.48 -3.98 7.74
CA TYR A 85 -7.11 -5.37 7.53
C TYR A 85 -5.76 -5.66 8.17
N MET A 86 -5.43 -6.94 8.27
CA MET A 86 -4.12 -7.40 8.73
C MET A 86 -3.65 -8.56 7.89
N PHE A 87 -2.36 -8.56 7.55
CA PHE A 87 -1.70 -9.79 7.17
C PHE A 87 -1.30 -10.55 8.42
N VAL A 88 -1.67 -11.83 8.50
CA VAL A 88 -1.34 -12.72 9.61
C VAL A 88 -0.37 -13.77 9.10
N VAL A 89 0.80 -13.86 9.71
CA VAL A 89 1.86 -14.79 9.29
C VAL A 89 2.35 -15.58 10.49
N ASN A 90 2.25 -16.91 10.42
CA ASN A 90 2.81 -17.83 11.40
C ASN A 90 4.15 -18.35 10.90
N VAL A 91 5.22 -18.05 11.62
CA VAL A 91 6.59 -18.37 11.20
C VAL A 91 7.30 -19.16 12.29
N THR A 92 8.03 -20.20 11.89
CA THR A 92 8.97 -20.91 12.76
C THR A 92 10.39 -20.82 12.21
N CYS A 93 11.33 -20.37 13.03
CA CYS A 93 12.75 -20.43 12.73
C CYS A 93 13.35 -21.68 13.39
N PRO A 94 13.96 -22.63 12.66
CA PRO A 94 14.46 -23.89 13.23
C PRO A 94 15.51 -23.73 14.34
N THR A 95 16.22 -22.61 14.35
CA THR A 95 17.24 -22.25 15.34
C THR A 95 16.59 -21.44 16.47
N THR A 96 16.21 -20.20 16.19
CA THR A 96 15.63 -19.29 17.19
C THR A 96 14.99 -18.07 16.53
N TRP A 97 13.99 -17.45 17.16
CA TRP A 97 13.29 -16.29 16.59
C TRP A 97 14.23 -15.08 16.36
N GLN A 98 15.28 -14.94 17.16
CA GLN A 98 16.26 -13.85 17.02
C GLN A 98 17.02 -13.89 15.68
N GLU A 99 16.98 -15.02 14.95
CA GLU A 99 17.52 -15.07 13.59
C GLU A 99 16.58 -14.49 12.54
N ILE A 100 15.28 -14.28 12.82
CA ILE A 100 14.37 -13.62 11.89
C ILE A 100 14.69 -12.12 11.86
N GLU A 101 15.18 -11.62 10.73
CA GLU A 101 15.48 -10.20 10.54
C GLU A 101 14.30 -9.45 9.93
N TYR A 102 13.65 -10.05 8.93
CA TYR A 102 12.58 -9.41 8.18
C TYR A 102 11.42 -10.36 7.87
N ILE A 103 10.21 -9.84 7.96
CA ILE A 103 9.03 -10.39 7.27
C ILE A 103 8.50 -9.27 6.36
N ASN A 104 8.75 -9.43 5.08
CA ASN A 104 8.38 -8.49 4.04
C ASN A 104 7.07 -8.93 3.39
N ILE A 105 6.14 -8.00 3.23
CA ILE A 105 4.90 -8.22 2.49
C ILE A 105 4.87 -7.22 1.36
N THR A 106 5.08 -7.72 0.14
CA THR A 106 4.95 -6.93 -1.09
C THR A 106 3.65 -7.31 -1.77
N ALA A 107 2.79 -6.33 -2.09
CA ALA A 107 1.57 -6.54 -2.84
C ALA A 107 1.54 -5.65 -4.09
N TRP A 108 0.93 -6.13 -5.17
CA TRP A 108 0.84 -5.41 -6.44
C TRP A 108 -0.44 -5.74 -7.20
N TYR A 109 -0.97 -4.76 -7.91
CA TYR A 109 -2.07 -4.96 -8.83
C TYR A 109 -1.60 -5.79 -10.03
N ASP A 110 -2.25 -6.93 -10.26
CA ASP A 110 -2.10 -7.66 -11.51
C ASP A 110 -3.00 -7.00 -12.57
N GLY A 111 -2.42 -6.56 -13.69
CA GLY A 111 -3.15 -5.89 -14.77
C GLY A 111 -3.98 -6.83 -15.66
N GLY A 112 -4.42 -7.98 -15.14
CA GLY A 112 -4.93 -9.11 -15.90
C GLY A 112 -3.83 -10.02 -16.46
N SER A 113 -2.68 -10.10 -15.78
CA SER A 113 -1.56 -10.96 -16.17
C SER A 113 -0.90 -11.60 -14.97
N GLU A 114 -0.93 -12.93 -14.94
CA GLU A 114 -0.30 -13.78 -13.92
C GLU A 114 1.24 -13.73 -13.94
N THR A 115 1.83 -13.02 -14.90
CA THR A 115 3.29 -12.80 -14.98
C THR A 115 3.73 -11.49 -14.35
N SER A 116 2.78 -10.66 -13.90
CA SER A 116 3.11 -9.40 -13.23
C SER A 116 3.83 -9.67 -11.90
N THR A 117 4.76 -8.79 -11.56
CA THR A 117 5.50 -8.83 -10.30
C THR A 117 5.46 -7.46 -9.65
N TYR A 118 5.67 -7.43 -8.33
CA TYR A 118 5.86 -6.20 -7.59
C TYR A 118 6.85 -5.28 -8.31
N ASN A 119 6.41 -4.06 -8.60
CA ASN A 119 7.19 -3.04 -9.27
C ASN A 119 7.02 -1.74 -8.49
N GLY A 120 7.84 -1.56 -7.45
CA GLY A 120 7.80 -0.41 -6.53
C GLY A 120 8.01 0.97 -7.14
N THR A 121 7.90 1.12 -8.47
CA THR A 121 7.91 2.39 -9.20
C THR A 121 6.61 2.65 -9.99
N ALA A 122 5.66 1.72 -10.03
CA ALA A 122 4.44 1.86 -10.85
C ALA A 122 3.34 2.76 -10.24
N GLY A 123 3.63 3.47 -9.15
CA GLY A 123 2.69 4.33 -8.42
C GLY A 123 2.20 3.70 -7.11
N GLY A 124 1.76 4.55 -6.18
CA GLY A 124 1.32 4.14 -4.84
C GLY A 124 0.01 3.33 -4.87
N ASN A 125 -0.86 3.64 -5.81
CA ASN A 125 -2.13 2.92 -5.99
C ASN A 125 -2.01 1.53 -6.63
N LEU A 126 -0.83 1.11 -7.08
CA LEU A 126 -0.58 -0.21 -7.71
C LEU A 126 0.35 -1.12 -6.91
N ASN A 127 0.97 -0.62 -5.83
CA ASN A 127 1.97 -1.38 -5.08
C ASN A 127 1.89 -1.09 -3.58
N MET A 128 2.26 -2.07 -2.77
CA MET A 128 2.41 -1.91 -1.32
C MET A 128 3.59 -2.72 -0.82
N PHE A 129 4.31 -2.18 0.16
CA PHE A 129 5.39 -2.85 0.86
C PHE A 129 5.33 -2.56 2.36
N LEU A 130 4.93 -3.58 3.11
CA LEU A 130 4.92 -3.62 4.58
C LEU A 130 6.09 -4.48 5.07
N GLN A 131 6.70 -4.11 6.20
CA GLN A 131 7.86 -4.81 6.74
C GLN A 131 7.81 -4.90 8.27
N TYR A 132 7.87 -6.13 8.78
CA TYR A 132 8.39 -6.41 10.12
C TYR A 132 9.92 -6.43 10.05
N GLN A 133 10.59 -5.71 10.95
CA GLN A 133 12.04 -5.67 11.06
C GLN A 133 12.47 -5.95 12.50
N ASN A 134 13.36 -6.92 12.71
CA ASN A 134 13.87 -7.33 14.03
C ASN A 134 15.42 -7.40 14.04
N THR A 135 16.08 -6.32 13.61
CA THR A 135 17.55 -6.26 13.52
C THR A 135 18.22 -5.68 14.78
N THR A 136 17.46 -5.08 15.70
CA THR A 136 17.99 -4.36 16.87
C THR A 136 17.50 -4.92 18.21
N GLY A 137 16.89 -6.12 18.21
CA GLY A 137 16.36 -6.77 19.42
C GLY A 137 14.99 -6.27 19.89
N SER A 138 14.42 -5.29 19.22
CA SER A 138 13.01 -4.90 19.33
C SER A 138 12.45 -4.77 17.94
N ALA A 139 11.34 -5.46 17.68
CA ALA A 139 10.72 -5.48 16.38
C ALA A 139 10.02 -4.16 16.06
N VAL A 140 10.12 -3.73 14.81
CA VAL A 140 9.48 -2.53 14.28
C VAL A 140 8.66 -2.89 13.06
N TYR A 141 7.49 -2.29 12.94
CA TYR A 141 6.66 -2.36 11.74
C TYR A 141 6.78 -1.07 10.92
N ASN A 142 7.23 -1.23 9.69
CA ASN A 142 7.40 -0.18 8.70
C ASN A 142 6.38 -0.36 7.55
N LYS A 143 5.81 0.75 7.10
CA LYS A 143 5.22 0.87 5.77
C LYS A 143 6.26 1.54 4.89
N ILE A 144 6.91 0.78 4.02
CA ILE A 144 7.96 1.27 3.12
C ILE A 144 7.32 1.95 1.92
N TRP A 145 6.19 1.42 1.45
CA TRP A 145 5.38 1.94 0.34
C TRP A 145 3.94 1.47 0.52
N PRO A 146 2.90 2.17 0.03
CA PRO A 146 2.93 3.47 -0.63
C PRO A 146 2.81 4.64 0.36
N ASP A 147 2.80 5.88 -0.14
CA ASP A 147 2.88 7.08 0.69
C ASP A 147 1.56 7.41 1.39
N ASN A 148 0.49 7.71 0.63
CA ASN A 148 -0.79 8.20 1.16
C ASN A 148 -1.99 7.30 0.79
N GLU A 149 -1.78 6.21 0.05
CA GLU A 149 -2.82 5.29 -0.41
C GLU A 149 -3.12 4.19 0.60
N VAL A 150 -2.22 3.96 1.57
CA VAL A 150 -2.41 2.99 2.64
C VAL A 150 -1.99 3.61 3.97
N THR A 151 -2.83 3.49 4.99
CA THR A 151 -2.46 3.85 6.36
C THR A 151 -1.87 2.65 7.07
N LYS A 152 -0.75 2.86 7.76
CA LYS A 152 -0.12 1.84 8.61
C LYS A 152 -0.89 1.73 9.94
N GLY A 153 -1.30 0.52 10.32
CA GLY A 153 -1.88 0.22 11.63
C GLY A 153 -0.83 -0.29 12.62
N ASP A 154 -1.25 -1.15 13.55
CA ASP A 154 -0.40 -1.71 14.58
C ASP A 154 0.38 -2.98 14.13
N LEU A 155 1.42 -3.27 14.90
CA LEU A 155 2.12 -4.56 14.91
C LEU A 155 1.62 -5.36 16.09
N ILE A 156 1.07 -6.54 15.83
CA ILE A 156 0.70 -7.49 16.89
C ILE A 156 1.57 -8.73 16.74
N GLU A 157 2.36 -9.01 17.77
CA GLU A 157 3.22 -10.20 17.85
C GLU A 157 2.70 -11.13 18.95
N THR A 158 2.39 -12.36 18.58
CA THR A 158 2.04 -13.43 19.53
C THR A 158 3.15 -14.46 19.57
N VAL A 159 3.84 -14.54 20.71
CA VAL A 159 4.92 -15.50 20.95
C VAL A 159 4.31 -16.83 21.39
N TYR A 160 4.50 -17.89 20.60
CA TYR A 160 4.11 -19.26 21.02
C TYR A 160 5.24 -19.94 21.78
N ASN A 161 6.47 -19.80 21.30
CA ASN A 161 7.70 -20.25 21.96
C ASN A 161 8.92 -19.52 21.36
N GLU A 162 10.13 -19.89 21.77
CA GLU A 162 11.39 -19.24 21.36
C GLU A 162 11.71 -19.28 19.86
N SER A 163 11.04 -20.15 19.09
CA SER A 163 11.26 -20.33 17.66
C SER A 163 10.04 -19.98 16.80
N CYS A 164 8.85 -19.89 17.39
CA CYS A 164 7.58 -19.80 16.66
C CYS A 164 6.72 -18.64 17.13
N HIS A 165 6.44 -17.71 16.22
CA HIS A 165 5.65 -16.51 16.48
C HIS A 165 4.59 -16.33 15.39
N VAL A 166 3.49 -15.69 15.76
CA VAL A 166 2.50 -15.14 14.81
C VAL A 166 2.63 -13.64 14.78
N ILE A 167 2.92 -13.11 13.59
CA ILE A 167 3.05 -11.68 13.33
C ILE A 167 1.82 -11.21 12.58
N LYS A 168 1.23 -10.10 13.04
CA LYS A 168 0.14 -9.41 12.36
C LYS A 168 0.56 -7.99 12.04
N LEU A 169 0.45 -7.62 10.77
CA LEU A 169 0.75 -6.28 10.27
C LEU A 169 -0.55 -5.65 9.79
N GLU A 170 -1.07 -4.68 10.54
CA GLU A 170 -2.33 -4.00 10.20
C GLU A 170 -2.12 -2.88 9.19
N PHE A 171 -3.09 -2.71 8.30
CA PHE A 171 -3.12 -1.66 7.30
C PHE A 171 -4.54 -1.32 6.88
N THR A 172 -4.76 -0.08 6.45
CA THR A 172 -6.03 0.36 5.88
C THR A 172 -5.80 0.86 4.45
N PRO A 173 -6.27 0.16 3.40
CA PRO A 173 -6.26 0.70 2.04
C PRO A 173 -7.20 1.91 1.97
N LEU A 174 -6.74 3.00 1.37
CA LEU A 174 -7.51 4.22 1.17
C LEU A 174 -8.10 4.28 -0.25
N ASN A 175 -8.78 5.38 -0.56
CA ASN A 175 -9.64 5.55 -1.73
C ASN A 175 -8.98 5.36 -3.09
N GLN A 176 -7.64 5.33 -3.20
CA GLN A 176 -6.95 5.12 -4.47
C GLN A 176 -6.58 3.69 -4.75
N VAL A 177 -6.47 2.84 -3.72
CA VAL A 177 -6.00 1.47 -3.89
C VAL A 177 -6.83 0.82 -4.98
N ARG A 178 -6.14 0.49 -6.09
CA ARG A 178 -6.78 0.16 -7.36
C ARG A 178 -7.80 -0.94 -7.18
N SER A 179 -9.00 -0.73 -7.72
CA SER A 179 -10.03 -1.76 -7.77
C SER A 179 -9.52 -2.96 -8.54
N ALA A 180 -9.71 -4.14 -7.98
CA ALA A 180 -9.30 -5.40 -8.56
C ALA A 180 -10.39 -6.41 -8.25
N VAL A 181 -11.43 -6.44 -9.08
CA VAL A 181 -12.65 -7.21 -8.80
C VAL A 181 -12.55 -8.69 -9.20
N GLY A 182 -11.37 -9.12 -9.66
CA GLY A 182 -11.17 -10.44 -10.23
C GLY A 182 -11.86 -10.61 -11.60
N ASP A 183 -11.89 -11.85 -12.07
CA ASP A 183 -12.53 -12.27 -13.31
C ASP A 183 -13.95 -12.85 -13.11
N GLY A 184 -14.43 -12.87 -11.86
CA GLY A 184 -15.75 -13.38 -11.47
C GLY A 184 -15.69 -14.71 -10.71
N GLY A 185 -14.54 -15.37 -10.66
CA GLY A 185 -14.20 -16.43 -9.71
C GLY A 185 -13.10 -15.98 -8.74
N TRP A 186 -12.95 -16.70 -7.63
CA TRP A 186 -11.76 -16.62 -6.78
C TRP A 186 -11.25 -18.04 -6.60
N ASP A 187 -10.07 -18.33 -7.10
CA ASP A 187 -9.42 -19.62 -6.97
C ASP A 187 -8.87 -19.76 -5.55
N ASN A 188 -9.06 -20.91 -4.91
CA ASN A 188 -8.61 -21.16 -3.54
C ASN A 188 -7.27 -21.91 -3.47
N THR A 189 -6.59 -22.07 -4.61
CA THR A 189 -5.27 -22.66 -4.71
C THR A 189 -4.30 -21.87 -3.85
N THR A 190 -3.77 -22.53 -2.82
CA THR A 190 -2.81 -21.91 -1.92
C THR A 190 -1.45 -21.75 -2.61
N ASN A 191 -0.75 -20.66 -2.32
CA ASN A 191 0.57 -20.35 -2.87
C ASN A 191 0.56 -20.05 -4.39
N ALA A 192 -0.54 -19.45 -4.88
CA ALA A 192 -0.77 -19.15 -6.29
C ALA A 192 -1.19 -17.68 -6.49
N THR A 193 -1.11 -17.24 -7.74
CA THR A 193 -1.56 -15.93 -8.22
C THR A 193 -2.15 -16.24 -9.59
N ASN A 194 -3.44 -16.52 -9.62
CA ASN A 194 -4.14 -17.13 -10.74
C ASN A 194 -5.55 -16.56 -10.98
N ASP A 195 -5.96 -15.53 -10.23
CA ASP A 195 -7.16 -14.75 -10.47
C ASP A 195 -6.80 -13.44 -11.17
N ALA A 196 -7.11 -13.34 -12.46
CA ALA A 196 -6.77 -12.15 -13.24
C ALA A 196 -7.46 -10.90 -12.68
N ARG A 197 -6.73 -9.76 -12.69
CA ARG A 197 -7.20 -8.46 -12.16
C ARG A 197 -7.49 -8.51 -10.66
N SER A 198 -6.60 -9.14 -9.91
CA SER A 198 -6.49 -9.16 -8.45
C SER A 198 -5.35 -8.25 -7.96
N TRP A 199 -5.24 -8.15 -6.65
CA TRP A 199 -4.00 -7.77 -5.99
C TRP A 199 -3.27 -9.04 -5.57
N ASN A 200 -2.10 -9.25 -6.16
CA ASN A 200 -1.18 -10.28 -5.74
C ASN A 200 -0.41 -9.81 -4.52
N PHE A 201 0.01 -10.74 -3.67
CA PHE A 201 0.96 -10.48 -2.61
C PHE A 201 1.96 -11.62 -2.45
N LYS A 202 3.13 -11.26 -1.93
CA LYS A 202 4.20 -12.18 -1.53
C LYS A 202 4.61 -11.84 -0.11
N ILE A 203 4.66 -12.88 0.73
CA ILE A 203 5.23 -12.81 2.07
C ILE A 203 6.59 -13.49 2.00
N GLU A 204 7.65 -12.77 2.36
CA GLU A 204 9.02 -13.26 2.34
C GLU A 204 9.66 -13.07 3.71
N VAL A 205 10.19 -14.15 4.27
CA VAL A 205 10.88 -14.16 5.56
C VAL A 205 12.37 -14.31 5.30
N THR A 206 13.17 -13.41 5.87
CA THR A 206 14.64 -13.43 5.78
C THR A 206 15.25 -13.63 7.15
N THR A 207 16.24 -14.53 7.24
CA THR A 207 17.03 -14.75 8.46
C THR A 207 18.40 -14.09 8.37
N SER A 208 19.05 -13.86 9.51
CA SER A 208 20.40 -13.29 9.62
C SER A 208 21.50 -14.13 8.95
N GLY A 209 21.20 -15.40 8.65
CA GLY A 209 22.02 -16.26 7.81
C GLY A 209 21.93 -15.97 6.31
N GLY A 210 21.07 -15.05 5.89
CA GLY A 210 20.76 -14.77 4.49
C GLY A 210 19.79 -15.75 3.84
N ASN A 211 19.17 -16.66 4.62
CA ASN A 211 18.18 -17.60 4.10
C ASN A 211 16.84 -16.91 3.90
N THR A 212 16.18 -17.22 2.78
CA THR A 212 14.85 -16.68 2.44
C THR A 212 13.83 -17.80 2.24
N THR A 213 12.64 -17.64 2.78
CA THR A 213 11.45 -18.45 2.45
C THR A 213 10.31 -17.54 2.07
N TRP A 214 9.42 -17.99 1.19
CA TRP A 214 8.30 -17.15 0.75
C TRP A 214 7.07 -17.97 0.36
N VAL A 215 5.92 -17.28 0.43
CA VAL A 215 4.62 -17.72 -0.06
C VAL A 215 3.96 -16.56 -0.80
N LYS A 216 2.99 -16.85 -1.67
CA LYS A 216 2.22 -15.85 -2.40
C LYS A 216 0.73 -16.17 -2.42
N ASP A 217 -0.11 -15.17 -2.58
CA ASP A 217 -1.55 -15.35 -2.77
C ASP A 217 -2.14 -14.06 -3.34
N GLU A 218 -3.45 -13.98 -3.42
CA GLU A 218 -4.14 -12.81 -3.92
C GLU A 218 -5.39 -12.42 -3.12
N TYR A 219 -5.88 -11.22 -3.42
CA TYR A 219 -7.15 -10.69 -2.92
C TYR A 219 -7.71 -9.66 -3.90
N GLY A 220 -8.99 -9.36 -3.76
CA GLY A 220 -9.65 -8.34 -4.59
C GLY A 220 -9.89 -7.05 -3.83
N VAL A 221 -10.10 -5.95 -4.55
CA VAL A 221 -10.47 -4.66 -3.98
C VAL A 221 -11.74 -4.16 -4.64
N TYR A 222 -12.79 -3.90 -3.85
CA TYR A 222 -14.06 -3.41 -4.36
C TYR A 222 -13.92 -2.06 -5.05
N ARG A 223 -14.81 -1.82 -6.02
CA ARG A 223 -14.93 -0.48 -6.62
C ARG A 223 -15.46 0.49 -5.56
N TYR A 224 -14.85 1.64 -5.51
CA TYR A 224 -15.22 2.74 -4.63
C TYR A 224 -15.47 3.99 -5.47
N CYS A 225 -16.52 4.72 -5.14
CA CYS A 225 -16.73 6.07 -5.62
C CYS A 225 -17.38 6.95 -4.55
N GLU A 226 -16.94 8.20 -4.49
CA GLU A 226 -17.53 9.27 -3.68
C GLU A 226 -17.59 10.52 -4.55
N VAL A 227 -18.73 11.22 -4.54
CA VAL A 227 -18.90 12.49 -5.27
C VAL A 227 -19.54 13.49 -4.33
N SER A 228 -19.00 14.71 -4.35
CA SER A 228 -19.52 15.88 -3.65
C SER A 228 -19.44 17.10 -4.56
N SER A 229 -20.29 18.09 -4.32
CA SER A 229 -20.28 19.35 -5.06
C SER A 229 -20.39 20.53 -4.12
N SER A 230 -19.97 21.71 -4.59
CA SER A 230 -20.14 22.96 -3.85
C SER A 230 -21.61 23.39 -3.77
N ALA A 231 -21.84 24.53 -3.10
CA ALA A 231 -23.15 25.15 -3.02
C ALA A 231 -23.75 25.44 -4.42
N SER A 232 -25.07 25.64 -4.44
CA SER A 232 -25.81 26.00 -5.65
C SER A 232 -25.23 27.24 -6.33
N VAL A 233 -25.21 27.21 -7.66
CA VAL A 233 -24.84 28.36 -8.49
C VAL A 233 -26.07 29.10 -9.03
N SER A 234 -25.87 30.37 -9.38
CA SER A 234 -26.92 31.20 -9.96
C SER A 234 -26.33 32.22 -10.92
N ALA A 235 -27.11 32.57 -11.95
CA ALA A 235 -26.80 33.63 -12.89
C ALA A 235 -28.10 34.34 -13.29
N SER A 236 -28.01 35.56 -13.82
CA SER A 236 -29.18 36.31 -14.28
C SER A 236 -28.91 37.05 -15.59
N ALA A 237 -29.95 37.12 -16.42
CA ALA A 237 -29.99 37.88 -17.65
C ALA A 237 -31.45 38.19 -18.02
N LEU A 238 -31.65 39.02 -19.05
CA LEU A 238 -32.98 39.31 -19.60
C LEU A 238 -33.45 38.17 -20.52
N PRO A 239 -34.77 38.00 -20.74
CA PRO A 239 -35.28 37.14 -21.81
C PRO A 239 -34.66 37.50 -23.18
N GLY A 240 -34.24 36.49 -23.93
CA GLY A 240 -33.48 36.64 -25.18
C GLY A 240 -31.97 36.78 -24.99
N HIS A 241 -31.46 36.76 -23.76
CA HIS A 241 -30.03 36.83 -23.45
C HIS A 241 -29.54 35.59 -22.72
N ARG A 242 -28.23 35.40 -22.76
CA ARG A 242 -27.52 34.34 -22.04
C ARG A 242 -27.22 34.77 -20.60
N ALA A 243 -27.61 33.96 -19.64
CA ALA A 243 -27.13 34.03 -18.26
C ALA A 243 -25.98 33.01 -18.08
N SER A 244 -24.85 33.42 -17.51
CA SER A 244 -23.69 32.54 -17.31
C SER A 244 -23.16 32.66 -15.89
N THR A 245 -22.77 31.53 -15.30
CA THR A 245 -21.94 31.50 -14.09
C THR A 245 -20.47 31.67 -14.47
N SER A 246 -19.62 32.01 -13.50
CA SER A 246 -18.17 32.06 -13.72
C SER A 246 -17.56 30.67 -13.54
N PRO A 247 -16.47 30.34 -14.26
CA PRO A 247 -15.64 29.18 -13.91
C PRO A 247 -15.20 29.28 -12.44
N GLY A 248 -15.36 28.19 -11.68
CA GLY A 248 -15.06 28.15 -10.25
C GLY A 248 -16.22 28.46 -9.31
N ASP A 249 -17.38 28.91 -9.82
CA ASP A 249 -18.58 29.06 -8.98
C ASP A 249 -19.16 27.70 -8.58
N PHE A 250 -19.02 26.68 -9.43
CA PHE A 250 -19.38 25.30 -9.14
C PHE A 250 -18.14 24.42 -9.17
N THR A 251 -17.93 23.65 -8.12
CA THR A 251 -16.83 22.69 -8.03
C THR A 251 -17.41 21.31 -7.75
N ILE A 252 -16.81 20.30 -8.37
CA ILE A 252 -17.15 18.90 -8.13
C ILE A 252 -15.90 18.21 -7.62
N THR A 253 -15.99 17.61 -6.45
CA THR A 253 -14.91 16.83 -5.85
C THR A 253 -15.32 15.38 -5.84
N TYR A 254 -14.45 14.52 -6.32
CA TYR A 254 -14.72 13.09 -6.40
C TYR A 254 -13.51 12.25 -6.06
N LYS A 255 -13.79 10.99 -5.69
CA LYS A 255 -12.79 9.98 -5.35
C LYS A 255 -13.22 8.67 -6.01
N ALA A 256 -12.33 8.01 -6.72
CA ALA A 256 -12.62 6.73 -7.34
C ALA A 256 -11.35 5.88 -7.48
N ASN A 257 -11.47 4.57 -7.33
CA ASN A 257 -10.35 3.64 -7.46
C ASN A 257 -10.36 2.79 -8.74
N THR A 258 -11.10 3.24 -9.75
CA THR A 258 -11.24 2.57 -11.04
C THR A 258 -11.52 3.62 -12.12
N PRO A 259 -11.19 3.42 -13.40
CA PRO A 259 -11.59 4.36 -14.46
C PRO A 259 -13.10 4.63 -14.45
N TYR A 260 -13.50 5.89 -14.57
CA TYR A 260 -14.89 6.34 -14.38
C TYR A 260 -15.34 7.31 -15.46
N LYS A 261 -16.61 7.70 -15.38
CA LYS A 261 -17.19 8.82 -16.11
C LYS A 261 -17.92 9.69 -15.11
N LEU A 262 -17.68 11.00 -15.15
CA LEU A 262 -18.39 11.96 -14.32
C LEU A 262 -19.34 12.73 -15.22
N THR A 263 -20.62 12.69 -14.90
CA THR A 263 -21.66 13.30 -15.71
C THR A 263 -22.49 14.25 -14.87
N VAL A 264 -22.99 15.31 -15.50
CA VAL A 264 -23.95 16.23 -14.88
C VAL A 264 -25.25 16.26 -15.66
N THR A 265 -26.35 16.47 -14.94
CA THR A 265 -27.65 16.73 -15.55
C THR A 265 -28.53 17.62 -14.67
N THR A 266 -29.68 18.01 -15.21
CA THR A 266 -30.75 18.71 -14.49
C THR A 266 -32.07 17.99 -14.74
N ASN A 267 -33.13 18.44 -14.06
CA ASN A 267 -34.49 18.10 -14.49
C ASN A 267 -34.71 18.52 -15.95
N SER A 268 -35.73 17.97 -16.59
CA SER A 268 -36.11 18.33 -17.98
C SER A 268 -36.41 19.82 -18.15
N THR A 269 -36.79 20.49 -17.06
CA THR A 269 -37.04 21.93 -17.01
C THR A 269 -36.48 22.57 -15.74
N LEU A 270 -36.12 23.85 -15.85
CA LEU A 270 -35.98 24.75 -14.72
C LEU A 270 -37.34 25.38 -14.49
N ASN A 271 -37.91 25.20 -13.31
CA ASN A 271 -39.25 25.67 -13.01
C ASN A 271 -39.18 27.03 -12.33
N ARG A 272 -40.07 27.94 -12.74
CA ARG A 272 -40.20 29.23 -12.06
C ARG A 272 -40.62 29.00 -10.61
N VAL A 273 -39.92 29.61 -9.66
CA VAL A 273 -40.31 29.61 -8.24
C VAL A 273 -41.65 30.32 -8.12
N GLY A 274 -42.64 29.65 -7.53
CA GLY A 274 -44.04 30.11 -7.49
C GLY A 274 -44.89 29.70 -8.69
N GLY A 275 -44.32 28.97 -9.67
CA GLY A 275 -45.04 28.35 -10.78
C GLY A 275 -45.38 29.28 -11.94
N GLY A 276 -46.09 28.69 -12.92
CA GLY A 276 -46.66 29.40 -14.08
C GLY A 276 -45.76 29.49 -15.32
N ASP A 277 -44.50 29.08 -15.24
CA ASP A 277 -43.57 29.04 -16.38
C ASP A 277 -42.38 28.09 -16.13
N SER A 278 -41.68 27.70 -17.18
CA SER A 278 -40.48 26.86 -17.11
C SER A 278 -39.55 27.06 -18.31
N ILE A 279 -38.24 26.92 -18.10
CA ILE A 279 -37.23 26.90 -19.16
C ILE A 279 -36.80 25.45 -19.39
N SER A 280 -36.80 24.98 -20.65
CA SER A 280 -36.32 23.63 -20.99
C SER A 280 -34.83 23.49 -20.72
N ARG A 281 -34.37 22.31 -20.24
CA ARG A 281 -32.94 22.02 -20.11
C ARG A 281 -32.16 22.09 -21.43
N ALA A 282 -32.86 22.01 -22.57
CA ALA A 282 -32.24 22.18 -23.88
C ALA A 282 -31.61 23.57 -24.09
N TYR A 283 -31.95 24.55 -23.26
CA TYR A 283 -31.33 25.88 -23.25
C TYR A 283 -30.13 25.97 -22.30
N ILE A 284 -29.74 24.88 -21.65
CA ILE A 284 -28.63 24.84 -20.70
C ILE A 284 -27.45 24.16 -21.34
N ASN A 285 -26.30 24.79 -21.22
CA ASN A 285 -25.03 24.19 -21.57
C ASN A 285 -24.06 24.31 -20.39
N VAL A 286 -23.12 23.39 -20.34
CA VAL A 286 -22.14 23.27 -19.26
C VAL A 286 -20.73 23.17 -19.84
N SER A 287 -19.76 23.72 -19.13
CA SER A 287 -18.32 23.59 -19.41
C SER A 287 -17.60 23.09 -18.16
N GLY A 288 -16.34 22.70 -18.33
CA GLY A 288 -15.44 22.28 -17.25
C GLY A 288 -14.93 20.85 -17.43
N GLY A 289 -13.86 20.50 -16.71
CA GLY A 289 -13.18 19.20 -16.85
C GLY A 289 -12.69 18.93 -18.28
N ASP A 290 -13.06 17.77 -18.83
CA ASP A 290 -12.68 17.33 -20.19
C ASP A 290 -13.49 18.02 -21.31
N ILE A 291 -14.53 18.81 -20.98
CA ILE A 291 -15.37 19.49 -21.98
C ILE A 291 -14.61 20.64 -22.64
N THR A 292 -14.40 20.55 -23.96
CA THR A 292 -13.86 21.67 -24.75
C THR A 292 -14.98 22.62 -25.15
N GLY A 293 -15.05 23.80 -24.52
CA GLY A 293 -16.08 24.81 -24.79
C GLY A 293 -17.32 24.56 -23.94
N TYR A 294 -18.48 24.32 -24.56
CA TYR A 294 -19.73 24.04 -23.86
C TYR A 294 -20.43 22.83 -24.47
N ASP A 295 -20.91 21.94 -23.62
CA ASP A 295 -21.76 20.81 -23.99
C ASP A 295 -23.21 21.07 -23.61
N SER A 296 -24.14 20.67 -24.48
CA SER A 296 -25.57 20.96 -24.29
C SER A 296 -26.25 19.89 -23.48
N LEU A 297 -27.04 20.26 -22.48
CA LEU A 297 -27.88 19.32 -21.72
C LEU A 297 -29.18 18.93 -22.46
N SER A 298 -29.26 19.16 -23.77
CA SER A 298 -30.45 18.87 -24.58
C SER A 298 -30.82 17.38 -24.62
N ASP A 299 -29.83 16.50 -24.66
CA ASP A 299 -29.99 15.04 -24.56
C ASP A 299 -30.15 14.56 -23.10
N GLY A 300 -29.93 15.47 -22.14
CA GLY A 300 -30.07 15.23 -20.71
C GLY A 300 -28.79 14.76 -20.02
N ILE A 301 -27.61 14.84 -20.64
CA ILE A 301 -26.36 14.49 -19.98
C ILE A 301 -25.18 15.26 -20.58
N ALA A 302 -24.25 15.71 -19.73
CA ALA A 302 -22.94 16.18 -20.19
C ALA A 302 -21.85 15.44 -19.43
N TYR A 303 -20.77 15.08 -20.11
CA TYR A 303 -19.64 14.36 -19.54
C TYR A 303 -18.58 15.37 -19.08
N ILE A 304 -18.57 15.70 -17.78
CA ILE A 304 -17.53 16.56 -17.20
C ILE A 304 -16.17 15.85 -17.28
N LEU A 305 -16.12 14.54 -17.06
CA LEU A 305 -14.92 13.74 -17.24
C LEU A 305 -15.23 12.45 -18.01
N GLY A 306 -14.35 12.13 -18.95
CA GLY A 306 -14.52 11.05 -19.91
C GLY A 306 -15.48 11.44 -21.03
N SER A 307 -16.10 10.45 -21.67
CA SER A 307 -17.08 10.69 -22.72
C SER A 307 -18.08 9.54 -22.84
N ALA A 308 -19.03 9.64 -23.76
CA ALA A 308 -19.91 8.53 -24.12
C ALA A 308 -19.12 7.25 -24.48
N GLY A 309 -17.97 7.37 -25.16
CA GLY A 309 -17.16 6.24 -25.64
C GLY A 309 -15.94 5.90 -24.80
N SER A 310 -15.46 6.81 -23.95
CA SER A 310 -14.21 6.64 -23.19
C SER A 310 -14.39 6.92 -21.70
N TYR A 311 -13.63 6.20 -20.87
CA TYR A 311 -13.52 6.48 -19.45
C TYR A 311 -12.41 7.51 -19.22
N HIS A 312 -12.59 8.35 -18.21
CA HIS A 312 -11.52 9.15 -17.66
C HIS A 312 -10.56 8.23 -16.87
N ALA A 313 -9.26 8.48 -17.00
CA ALA A 313 -8.25 7.68 -16.33
C ALA A 313 -8.22 8.00 -14.84
N GLN A 314 -8.12 7.00 -13.97
CA GLN A 314 -7.93 7.29 -12.56
C GLN A 314 -6.50 7.80 -12.31
N GLU A 315 -6.40 8.86 -11.52
CA GLU A 315 -5.14 9.40 -10.97
C GLU A 315 -4.30 8.33 -10.25
N THR A 316 -2.97 8.48 -10.35
CA THR A 316 -2.02 7.52 -9.78
C THR A 316 -1.61 7.81 -8.35
N ASP A 317 -1.64 9.09 -7.93
CA ASP A 317 -0.97 9.53 -6.70
C ASP A 317 -1.78 10.56 -5.85
N ASP A 318 -3.01 10.94 -6.23
CA ASP A 318 -3.91 11.77 -5.39
C ASP A 318 -5.26 11.08 -5.04
N PRO A 319 -5.60 10.90 -3.74
CA PRO A 319 -6.84 10.27 -3.28
C PRO A 319 -8.13 10.98 -3.65
N GLN A 320 -8.02 12.12 -4.28
CA GLN A 320 -9.14 12.93 -4.69
C GLN A 320 -8.78 13.73 -5.93
N GLU A 321 -9.77 14.00 -6.76
CA GLU A 321 -9.64 15.03 -7.77
C GLU A 321 -10.80 16.01 -7.66
N THR A 322 -10.53 17.26 -8.01
CA THR A 322 -11.49 18.35 -7.95
C THR A 322 -11.55 19.06 -9.29
N VAL A 323 -12.72 19.03 -9.92
CA VAL A 323 -13.04 19.85 -11.08
C VAL A 323 -13.50 21.22 -10.58
N ASN A 324 -12.68 22.24 -10.79
CA ASN A 324 -12.87 23.58 -10.22
C ASN A 324 -13.24 24.64 -11.26
N ASP A 325 -13.60 24.24 -12.47
CA ASP A 325 -13.88 25.14 -13.59
C ASP A 325 -15.27 24.89 -14.20
N VAL A 326 -16.14 24.17 -13.49
CA VAL A 326 -17.50 23.88 -13.96
C VAL A 326 -18.31 25.18 -14.01
N ALA A 327 -18.85 25.48 -15.19
CA ALA A 327 -19.71 26.64 -15.40
C ALA A 327 -20.94 26.29 -16.20
N TYR A 328 -22.07 26.92 -15.86
CA TYR A 328 -23.34 26.75 -16.54
C TYR A 328 -23.69 28.03 -17.27
N HIS A 329 -24.32 27.90 -18.43
CA HIS A 329 -25.09 29.00 -18.98
C HIS A 329 -26.48 28.54 -19.41
N CYS A 330 -27.41 29.48 -19.37
CA CYS A 330 -28.79 29.30 -19.79
C CYS A 330 -29.13 30.37 -20.82
N ASP A 331 -29.47 29.94 -22.05
CA ASP A 331 -29.96 30.81 -23.11
C ASP A 331 -31.46 31.08 -22.88
N ILE A 332 -31.79 32.19 -22.21
CA ILE A 332 -33.16 32.46 -21.77
C ILE A 332 -34.03 32.80 -22.99
N PRO A 333 -35.12 32.04 -23.27
CA PRO A 333 -35.96 32.32 -24.44
C PRO A 333 -36.66 33.68 -24.38
N TYR A 334 -37.00 34.23 -25.54
CA TYR A 334 -37.91 35.39 -25.60
C TYR A 334 -39.29 35.01 -25.04
N GLY A 335 -39.89 35.94 -24.29
CA GLY A 335 -41.22 35.74 -23.69
C GLY A 335 -41.22 34.99 -22.36
N THR A 336 -40.07 34.55 -21.85
CA THR A 336 -39.95 33.98 -20.49
C THR A 336 -40.36 35.01 -19.44
N LEU A 337 -41.19 34.59 -18.48
CA LEU A 337 -41.68 35.47 -17.41
C LEU A 337 -40.53 35.88 -16.46
N SER A 338 -40.65 37.05 -15.83
CA SER A 338 -39.68 37.46 -14.82
C SER A 338 -39.81 36.59 -13.56
N GLY A 339 -38.68 36.21 -12.97
CA GLY A 339 -38.62 35.42 -11.74
C GLY A 339 -37.38 34.54 -11.67
N THR A 340 -37.23 33.84 -10.55
CA THR A 340 -36.18 32.84 -10.38
C THR A 340 -36.63 31.52 -10.96
N TYR A 341 -35.79 30.90 -11.79
CA TYR A 341 -36.00 29.54 -12.30
C TYR A 341 -34.95 28.63 -11.68
N SER A 342 -35.36 27.47 -11.17
CA SER A 342 -34.43 26.54 -10.52
C SER A 342 -34.69 25.10 -10.92
N SER A 343 -33.61 24.33 -10.90
CA SER A 343 -33.62 22.88 -10.97
C SER A 343 -32.54 22.35 -10.03
N LYS A 344 -32.72 21.10 -9.57
CA LYS A 344 -31.62 20.33 -9.03
C LYS A 344 -30.59 20.03 -10.13
N ILE A 345 -29.33 20.02 -9.74
CA ILE A 345 -28.20 19.47 -10.49
C ILE A 345 -27.94 18.08 -9.91
N TYR A 346 -27.70 17.10 -10.77
CA TYR A 346 -27.41 15.72 -10.42
C TYR A 346 -26.07 15.30 -10.99
#